data_AF-A0AAV9FLE5-F1
#
_entry.id   AF-A0AAV9FLE5-F1
#
_cell.length_a   1.000
_cell.length_b   1.000
_cell.length_c   1.000
_cell.angle_alpha   90.00
_cell.angle_beta   90.00
_cell.angle_gamma   90.00
#
_symmetry.space_group_name_H-M   'P 1'
#
loop_
_entity.id
_entity.type
_entity.pdbx_description
1 polymer ?
#
loop_
_entity_poly.entity_id
_entity_poly.type
_entity_poly.pdbx_seq_one_letter_code
_entity_poly.pdbx_strand_id
1 'polypeptide(L)' 'MLRQFDMDMKYGPCLGMTRLQRWERARDMGLNPPKDIERLLRGDGGDGGDGRVGVECLWGGRV' A
#
# COMPACT_ATOMS: atom_id res chain seq x y z
N MET A 1 0.43 9.93 -3.32
CA MET A 1 1.46 8.93 -2.96
C MET A 1 0.90 7.50 -2.92
N LEU A 2 0.03 7.14 -1.97
CA LEU A 2 -0.56 5.78 -1.89
C LEU A 2 -1.35 5.37 -3.14
N ARG A 3 -2.12 6.30 -3.74
CA ARG A 3 -2.84 6.06 -5.00
C ARG A 3 -1.91 5.78 -6.19
N GLN A 4 -0.76 6.44 -6.26
CA GLN A 4 0.22 6.18 -7.32
C GLN A 4 0.87 4.82 -7.13
N PHE A 5 1.20 4.47 -5.88
CA PHE A 5 1.67 3.13 -5.55
C PHE A 5 0.65 2.07 -6.01
N ASP A 6 -0.64 2.26 -5.74
CA ASP A 6 -1.72 1.35 -6.18
C ASP A 6 -1.83 1.14 -7.69
N MET A 7 -1.55 2.19 -8.47
CA MET A 7 -1.61 2.14 -9.93
C MET A 7 -0.31 1.63 -10.58
N ASP A 8 0.80 1.59 -9.84
CA ASP A 8 2.08 1.14 -10.36
C ASP A 8 2.12 -0.39 -10.49
N MET A 9 1.99 -0.87 -11.73
CA MET A 9 1.98 -2.31 -12.03
C MET A 9 3.32 -3.01 -11.75
N LYS A 10 4.42 -2.26 -11.58
CA LYS A 10 5.73 -2.81 -11.21
C LYS A 10 5.65 -3.65 -9.94
N TYR A 11 4.81 -3.27 -8.97
CA TYR A 11 4.67 -3.95 -7.67
C TYR A 11 3.60 -5.07 -7.67
N GLY A 12 3.14 -5.47 -8.86
CA GLY A 12 2.15 -6.51 -9.07
C GLY A 12 0.72 -6.08 -8.73
N PRO A 13 -0.29 -6.96 -8.89
CA PRO A 13 -1.69 -6.60 -8.69
C PRO A 13 -2.03 -6.25 -7.24
N CYS A 14 -3.07 -5.44 -7.06
CA CYS A 14 -3.65 -4.99 -5.79
C CYS A 14 -4.80 -5.89 -5.27
N LEU A 15 -5.05 -7.03 -5.93
CA LEU A 15 -6.25 -7.83 -5.70
C LEU A 15 -6.08 -8.72 -4.47
N GLY A 16 -7.06 -8.68 -3.56
CA GLY A 16 -7.12 -9.57 -2.39
C GLY A 16 -6.03 -9.34 -1.33
N MET A 17 -5.39 -8.17 -1.31
CA MET A 17 -4.36 -7.84 -0.31
C MET A 17 -4.38 -6.38 0.11
N THR A 18 -3.93 -6.13 1.33
CA THR A 18 -3.69 -4.78 1.84
C THR A 18 -2.52 -4.12 1.12
N ARG A 19 -2.45 -2.79 1.20
CA ARG A 19 -1.36 -2.02 0.62
C ARG A 19 0.00 -2.37 1.27
N LEU A 20 0.00 -2.70 2.57
CA LEU A 20 1.20 -3.17 3.28
C LEU A 20 1.67 -4.54 2.78
N GLN A 21 0.75 -5.50 2.63
CA GLN A 21 1.07 -6.81 2.06
C GLN A 21 1.64 -6.68 0.64
N ARG A 22 1.08 -5.78 -0.18
CA ARG A 22 1.61 -5.50 -1.51
C ARG A 22 3.01 -4.89 -1.48
N TRP A 23 3.26 -3.99 -0.54
CA TRP A 23 4.58 -3.38 -0.34
C TRP A 23 5.62 -4.42 0.12
N GLU A 24 5.28 -5.27 1.08
CA GLU A 24 6.16 -6.34 1.59
C GLU A 24 6.50 -7.35 0.49
N ARG A 25 5.50 -7.78 -0.31
CA ARG A 25 5.75 -8.62 -1.49
C ARG A 25 6.72 -7.97 -2.47
N ALA A 26 6.53 -6.69 -2.79
CA ALA A 26 7.40 -5.97 -3.70
C ALA A 26 8.85 -5.87 -3.17
N ARG A 27 9.01 -5.67 -1.86
CA ARG A 27 10.32 -5.69 -1.19
C ARG A 27 10.97 -7.06 -1.31
N ASP A 28 10.23 -8.13 -1.02
CA ASP A 28 10.73 -9.50 -1.03
C ASP A 28 11.11 -9.96 -2.46
N MET A 29 10.46 -9.41 -3.47
CA MET A 29 10.83 -9.57 -4.89
C MET A 29 12.02 -8.69 -5.33
N GLY A 30 12.61 -7.88 -4.45
CA GLY A 30 13.72 -6.99 -4.79
C GLY A 30 13.35 -5.80 -5.68
N LEU A 31 12.06 -5.43 -5.76
CA LEU A 31 11.58 -4.36 -6.65
C LEU A 31 11.81 -2.95 -6.11
N ASN A 32 12.38 -2.83 -4.92
CA ASN A 32 12.71 -1.58 -4.23
C ASN A 32 11.51 -0.62 -4.15
N PRO A 33 10.39 -1.01 -3.51
CA PRO A 33 9.26 -0.10 -3.32
C PRO A 33 9.66 1.10 -2.42
N PRO A 34 9.01 2.27 -2.56
CA PRO A 34 9.41 3.47 -1.82
C PRO A 34 9.22 3.31 -0.30
N LYS A 35 10.23 3.63 0.51
CA LYS A 35 10.19 3.52 1.99
C LYS A 35 9.15 4.43 2.64
N ASP A 36 8.85 5.57 2.02
CA ASP A 36 7.82 6.49 2.51
C ASP A 36 6.43 5.85 2.52
N ILE A 37 6.16 4.92 1.58
CA ILE A 37 4.91 4.15 1.57
C ILE A 37 4.85 3.25 2.81
N GLU A 38 5.93 2.56 3.16
CA GLU A 38 6.00 1.74 4.37
C GLU A 38 5.77 2.58 5.63
N ARG A 39 6.42 3.73 5.74
CA ARG A 39 6.28 4.62 6.91
C ARG A 39 4.85 5.12 7.07
N LEU A 40 4.20 5.52 5.97
CA LEU A 40 2.80 5.92 5.97
C LEU A 40 1.87 4.76 6.36
N LEU A 41 2.15 3.54 5.91
CA LEU A 41 1.35 2.35 6.20
C LEU A 41 1.52 1.82 7.62
N ARG A 42 2.70 2.00 8.23
CA ARG A 42 3.02 1.58 9.60
C ARG A 42 2.58 2.59 10.67
N GLY A 43 2.10 3.77 10.28
CA GLY A 43 1.47 4.73 11.20
C GLY A 43 2.35 5.86 11.73
N ASP A 44 3.48 6.16 11.09
CA ASP A 44 4.32 7.32 11.43
C ASP A 44 3.80 8.65 10.83
N GLY A 45 2.67 8.62 10.13
CA GLY A 45 2.00 9.79 9.56
C GLY A 45 0.62 9.95 10.18
N GLY A 46 0.56 10.51 11.39
CA GLY A 46 -0.69 10.86 12.05
C GLY A 46 -1.34 12.09 11.42
N ASP A 47 -2.63 11.98 11.10
CA ASP A 47 -3.61 13.01 11.44
C ASP A 47 -4.97 12.32 11.69
N GLY A 48 -5.62 12.72 12.77
CA GLY A 48 -6.75 12.02 13.39
C GLY A 48 -8.03 12.11 12.56
N GLY A 49 -8.52 10.95 12.13
CA GLY A 49 -9.86 10.79 11.59
C GLY A 49 -10.32 9.36 11.82
N ASP A 50 -11.43 9.21 12.53
CA ASP A 50 -12.20 7.98 12.68
C ASP A 50 -12.26 7.19 11.35
N GLY A 51 -11.54 6.06 11.26
CA GLY A 51 -11.55 5.15 10.12
C GLY A 51 -10.23 5.05 9.35
N ARG A 52 -9.43 4.02 9.70
CA ARG A 52 -8.27 3.42 8.98
C ARG A 52 -8.05 3.90 7.52
N VAL A 53 -7.62 5.13 7.30
CA VAL A 53 -7.44 5.67 5.95
C VAL A 53 -6.24 4.96 5.31
N GLY A 54 -6.49 4.21 4.24
CA GLY A 54 -5.41 3.74 3.36
C GLY A 54 -4.65 2.49 3.80
N VAL A 55 -5.29 1.53 4.48
CA VAL A 55 -4.77 0.16 4.57
C VAL A 55 -5.12 -0.68 3.35
N GLU A 56 -6.29 -0.47 2.76
CA GLU A 56 -6.73 -1.22 1.59
C GLU A 56 -6.19 -0.60 0.30
N CYS A 57 -5.82 -1.47 -0.65
CA CYS A 57 -5.54 -1.04 -2.02
C CYS A 57 -6.81 -0.49 -2.68
N LEU A 58 -6.66 0.33 -3.72
CA LEU A 58 -7.76 0.94 -4.50
C LEU A 58 -8.87 -0.05 -4.93
N TRP A 59 -8.49 -1.33 -5.09
CA TRP A 59 -9.35 -2.42 -5.57
C TRP A 59 -9.66 -3.48 -4.50
N GLY A 60 -9.37 -3.20 -3.22
CA GLY A 60 -9.42 -4.17 -2.11
C GLY A 60 -10.78 -4.80 -1.76
N GLY A 61 -11.87 -4.39 -2.41
CA GLY A 61 -13.22 -4.92 -2.16
C GLY A 61 -14.11 -4.94 -3.40
N ARG A 62 -13.52 -5.01 -4.60
CA ARG A 62 -14.25 -5.00 -5.88
C ARG A 62 -13.92 -6.26 -6.69
N VAL A 63 -14.49 -7.40 -6.30
CA VAL A 63 -14.76 -8.57 -7.15
C VAL A 63 -16.08 -9.16 -6.70
#